data_AF-A0A4T0W4Y8-F1
#
_entry.id   AF-A0A4T0W4Y8-F1
#
_cell.length_a   1.000
_cell.length_b   1.000
_cell.length_c   1.000
_cell.angle_alpha   90.00
_cell.angle_beta   90.00
_cell.angle_gamma   90.00
#
_symmetry.space_group_name_H-M   'P 1'
#
loop_
_entity.id
_entity.type
_entity.pdbx_description
1 polymer ?
#
loop_
_entity_poly.entity_id
_entity_poly.type
_entity_poly.pdbx_seq_one_letter_code
_entity_poly.pdbx_strand_id
1 'polypeptide(L)'
;MSPRLDGQSAKTAHVNMMTDTIIRNLPTENLREITRSLLAAHPEITATFEAETRNYIQDVALPAARTQRPASTDVAWLKRTQATIRCMLGCGLSSQSIPLMEEVVTEGVRLLLDPDTTKEDTLDALASIDGDIVQIMTAVEKILLAASRTVLLDEERKLVTGLHQCLVDSRTVTDEKALEYPYGRALFSTSMLLGVPLPTFDTATELGSLAPGGLTEAKETFEMNGRKLPRVFSGLWQMSSPSWGSAPTSRIIAQFSKHLEAGMTAFDMADHYGDAEIIFGRFRSAYPVKDATFAATKYCVFNPMKVTRAAVQANVTERCRRLQTDKIDLLQFHWQFYDDPQYLEALRFLEEDPRVATLGLCNFDTEHLEAAIAHGVKVHTNQVQFSLIDSRPTVRMGKTCETNNVKLLTYGTLCGGFLADKWLGKGQPDLYDAAVTPSQRKYYAMIRSWGGWELFQELLRVLETVASRHNVSVSNVATRWVLDFPYVGAVIVGARMGISEHTDENLASLGWSLEERDRDAIEDVLKKSRRLEMFDAMGDCGGEYR
;
A
#
# COMPACT_ATOMS: atom_id res chain seq x y z
N MET A 1 16.22 17.92 24.30
CA MET A 1 17.43 18.64 23.85
C MET A 1 18.58 17.64 23.79
N SER A 2 18.94 17.15 22.60
CA SER A 2 20.18 16.37 22.43
C SER A 2 21.34 17.33 22.17
N PRO A 3 22.57 17.04 22.63
CA PRO A 3 23.71 17.93 22.47
C PRO A 3 24.07 18.06 21.00
N ARG A 4 24.42 19.28 20.57
CA ARG A 4 25.10 19.50 19.29
C ARG A 4 26.39 18.68 19.29
N LEU A 5 26.57 17.86 18.26
CA LEU A 5 27.86 17.28 17.94
C LEU A 5 28.77 18.42 17.47
N ASP A 6 29.46 19.05 18.42
CA ASP A 6 30.53 19.97 18.13
C ASP A 6 31.72 19.18 17.53
N GLY A 7 32.17 19.61 16.35
CA GLY A 7 33.52 19.30 15.87
C GLY A 7 33.65 18.40 14.65
N GLN A 8 33.03 18.76 13.52
CA GLN A 8 33.69 18.58 12.22
C GLN A 8 34.01 19.95 11.65
N SER A 9 35.30 20.23 11.41
CA SER A 9 35.73 21.46 10.74
C SER A 9 35.01 21.56 9.39
N ALA A 10 34.27 22.65 9.16
CA ALA A 10 33.73 22.95 7.86
C ALA A 10 34.90 23.06 6.86
N LYS A 11 35.13 22.00 6.07
CA LYS A 11 35.89 22.13 4.84
C LYS A 11 35.06 23.04 3.96
N THR A 12 35.53 24.26 3.71
CA THR A 12 34.95 25.19 2.74
C THR A 12 34.73 24.45 1.42
N ALA A 13 33.50 24.02 1.15
CA ALA A 13 33.13 23.40 -0.10
C ALA A 13 33.04 24.52 -1.14
N HIS A 14 33.91 24.47 -2.13
CA HIS A 14 33.76 25.32 -3.31
C HIS A 14 32.45 24.92 -4.00
N VAL A 15 31.44 25.79 -3.96
CA VAL A 15 30.19 25.56 -4.71
C VAL A 15 30.56 25.57 -6.20
N ASN A 16 30.30 24.46 -6.89
CA ASN A 16 30.47 24.42 -8.34
C ASN A 16 29.37 25.30 -8.95
N MET A 17 29.76 26.48 -9.44
CA MET A 17 28.84 27.46 -10.04
C MET A 17 28.00 26.87 -11.18
N MET A 18 28.53 25.89 -11.92
CA MET A 18 27.77 25.21 -12.97
C MET A 18 26.68 24.31 -12.38
N THR A 19 26.93 23.64 -11.26
CA THR A 19 25.94 22.83 -10.54
C THR A 19 24.84 23.72 -9.94
N ASP A 20 25.20 24.86 -9.37
CA ASP A 20 24.21 25.83 -8.87
C ASP A 20 23.34 26.38 -10.01
N THR A 21 23.94 26.65 -11.17
CA THR A 21 23.19 27.06 -12.37
C THR A 21 22.17 26.01 -12.79
N ILE A 22 22.51 24.71 -12.68
CA ILE A 22 21.55 23.62 -12.95
C ILE A 22 20.41 23.65 -11.93
N ILE A 23 20.72 23.67 -10.63
CA ILE A 23 19.70 23.66 -9.55
C ILE A 23 18.76 24.87 -9.66
N ARG A 24 19.31 26.06 -9.96
CA ARG A 24 18.57 27.31 -10.03
C ARG A 24 17.61 27.39 -11.23
N ASN A 25 17.96 26.76 -12.35
CA ASN A 25 17.21 26.91 -13.59
C ASN A 25 16.37 25.68 -13.94
N LEU A 26 16.60 24.51 -13.32
CA LEU A 26 15.74 23.36 -13.49
C LEU A 26 14.33 23.63 -12.95
N PRO A 27 13.26 23.22 -13.66
CA PRO A 27 11.92 23.23 -13.10
C PRO A 27 11.86 22.41 -11.81
N THR A 28 11.08 22.87 -10.82
CA THR A 28 10.99 22.23 -9.50
C THR A 28 10.59 20.75 -9.59
N GLU A 29 9.70 20.38 -10.51
CA GLU A 29 9.32 18.98 -10.70
C GLU A 29 10.50 18.13 -11.18
N ASN A 30 11.27 18.62 -12.15
CA ASN A 30 12.46 17.93 -12.65
C ASN A 30 13.52 17.79 -11.55
N LEU A 31 13.69 18.81 -10.70
CA LEU A 31 14.62 18.74 -9.57
C LEU A 31 14.21 17.65 -8.57
N ARG A 32 12.92 17.51 -8.26
CA ARG A 32 12.40 16.44 -7.39
C ARG A 32 12.72 15.06 -7.95
N GLU A 33 12.51 14.86 -9.25
CA GLU A 33 12.75 13.56 -9.88
C GLU A 33 14.24 13.22 -10.02
N ILE A 34 15.08 14.21 -10.33
CA ILE A 34 16.54 14.04 -10.31
C ILE A 34 16.98 13.67 -8.90
N THR A 35 16.44 14.32 -7.88
CA THR A 35 16.73 14.00 -6.46
C THR A 35 16.33 12.56 -6.13
N ARG A 36 15.13 12.11 -6.55
CA ARG A 36 14.71 10.71 -6.38
C ARG A 36 15.63 9.73 -7.10
N SER A 37 16.06 10.07 -8.31
CA SER A 37 16.97 9.24 -9.10
C SER A 37 18.35 9.13 -8.43
N LEU A 38 18.86 10.24 -7.88
CA LEU A 38 20.10 10.25 -7.11
C LEU A 38 19.98 9.39 -5.85
N LEU A 39 18.91 9.53 -5.07
CA LEU A 39 18.68 8.74 -3.86
C LEU A 39 18.55 7.23 -4.17
N ALA A 40 17.93 6.87 -5.29
CA ALA A 40 17.82 5.49 -5.71
C ALA A 40 19.15 4.90 -6.19
N ALA A 41 19.96 5.68 -6.92
CA ALA A 41 21.27 5.26 -7.41
C ALA A 41 22.37 5.28 -6.33
N HIS A 42 22.21 6.16 -5.33
CA HIS A 42 23.16 6.43 -4.26
C HIS A 42 22.44 6.42 -2.90
N PRO A 43 22.02 5.26 -2.38
CA PRO A 43 21.30 5.19 -1.11
C PRO A 43 22.06 5.82 0.07
N GLU A 44 23.40 5.86 0.01
CA GLU A 44 24.28 6.45 1.01
C GLU A 44 24.05 7.94 1.26
N ILE A 45 23.52 8.69 0.28
CA ILE A 45 23.25 10.13 0.46
C ILE A 45 21.91 10.40 1.17
N THR A 46 21.06 9.39 1.34
CA THR A 46 19.71 9.52 1.92
C THR A 46 19.73 10.15 3.31
N ALA A 47 20.57 9.63 4.21
CA ALA A 47 20.68 10.15 5.56
C ALA A 47 21.16 11.62 5.60
N THR A 48 22.00 12.02 4.64
CA THR A 48 22.46 13.41 4.52
C THR A 48 21.34 14.31 4.01
N PHE A 49 20.60 13.88 2.98
CA PHE A 49 19.44 14.60 2.47
C PHE A 49 18.37 14.82 3.55
N GLU A 50 18.07 13.80 4.34
CA GLU A 50 17.13 13.88 5.47
C GLU A 50 17.64 14.83 6.57
N ALA A 51 18.94 14.81 6.87
CA ALA A 51 19.55 15.71 7.85
C ALA A 51 19.47 17.18 7.41
N GLU A 52 19.83 17.49 6.17
CA GLU A 52 19.74 18.86 5.64
C GLU A 52 18.29 19.34 5.52
N THR A 53 17.38 18.45 5.16
CA THR A 53 15.94 18.75 5.15
C THR A 53 15.44 19.06 6.56
N ARG A 54 15.90 18.32 7.58
CA ARG A 54 15.59 18.59 9.00
C ARG A 54 16.07 19.98 9.43
N ASN A 55 17.30 20.34 9.06
CA ASN A 55 17.85 21.68 9.36
C ASN A 55 17.01 22.77 8.71
N TYR A 56 16.69 22.64 7.42
CA TYR A 56 15.82 23.57 6.70
C TYR A 56 14.44 23.72 7.36
N ILE A 57 13.82 22.61 7.78
CA ILE A 57 12.52 22.66 8.44
C ILE A 57 12.60 23.43 9.75
N GLN A 58 13.62 23.17 10.56
CA GLN A 58 13.78 23.78 11.88
C GLN A 58 14.14 25.26 11.78
N ASP A 59 15.03 25.62 10.85
CA ASP A 59 15.58 26.97 10.75
C ASP A 59 14.73 27.90 9.88
N VAL A 60 13.98 27.36 8.92
CA VAL A 60 13.26 28.15 7.92
C VAL A 60 11.77 27.83 7.91
N ALA A 61 11.38 26.58 7.64
CA ALA A 61 9.98 26.26 7.34
C ALA A 61 9.04 26.45 8.55
N LEU A 62 9.42 25.97 9.73
CA LEU A 62 8.61 26.11 10.95
C LEU A 62 8.52 27.56 11.45
N PRO A 63 9.62 28.34 11.53
CA PRO A 63 9.54 29.76 11.83
C PRO A 63 8.66 30.53 10.84
N ALA A 64 8.78 30.25 9.55
CA ALA A 64 7.94 30.87 8.51
C ALA A 64 6.46 30.51 8.71
N ALA A 65 6.12 29.24 8.93
CA ALA A 65 4.75 28.81 9.16
C ALA A 65 4.10 29.50 10.37
N ARG A 66 4.87 29.72 11.45
CA ARG A 66 4.39 30.43 12.66
C ARG A 66 4.19 31.93 12.44
N THR A 67 5.11 32.58 11.73
CA THR A 67 5.09 34.04 11.53
C THR A 67 4.14 34.47 10.41
N GLN A 68 3.90 33.60 9.42
CA GLN A 68 3.06 33.86 8.26
C GLN A 68 1.67 33.22 8.38
N ARG A 69 1.21 32.90 9.60
CA ARG A 69 -0.15 32.39 9.79
C ARG A 69 -1.16 33.44 9.29
N PRO A 70 -1.95 33.12 8.24
CA PRO A 70 -2.90 34.08 7.69
C PRO A 70 -4.04 34.35 8.69
N ALA A 71 -4.65 35.54 8.60
CA ALA A 71 -5.77 35.93 9.46
C ALA A 71 -7.02 35.06 9.25
N SER A 72 -7.18 34.50 8.04
CA SER A 72 -8.14 33.47 7.68
C SER A 72 -7.39 32.28 7.08
N THR A 73 -7.63 31.09 7.61
CA THR A 73 -7.14 29.82 7.07
C THR A 73 -8.06 29.37 5.94
N ASP A 74 -7.48 28.80 4.88
CA ASP A 74 -8.19 28.26 3.72
C ASP A 74 -7.62 26.87 3.35
N VAL A 75 -8.22 26.21 2.36
CA VAL A 75 -7.74 24.90 1.87
C VAL A 75 -6.29 24.97 1.37
N ALA A 76 -5.84 26.11 0.85
CA ALA A 76 -4.47 26.29 0.39
C ALA A 76 -3.47 26.33 1.56
N TRP A 77 -3.84 26.95 2.68
CA TRP A 77 -3.08 26.92 3.92
C TRP A 77 -2.98 25.49 4.46
N LEU A 78 -4.10 24.74 4.51
CA LEU A 78 -4.08 23.33 4.93
C LEU A 78 -3.07 22.53 4.11
N LYS A 79 -3.11 22.65 2.77
CA LYS A 79 -2.18 21.94 1.86
C LYS A 79 -0.71 22.31 2.09
N ARG A 80 -0.40 23.59 2.31
CA ARG A 80 0.97 24.05 2.60
C ARG A 80 1.48 23.53 3.95
N THR A 81 0.65 23.62 4.99
CA THR A 81 1.01 23.15 6.33
C THR A 81 1.17 21.62 6.34
N GLN A 82 0.27 20.90 5.66
CA GLN A 82 0.36 19.45 5.46
C GLN A 82 1.66 19.05 4.75
N ALA A 83 2.09 19.79 3.71
CA ALA A 83 3.35 19.51 3.02
C ALA A 83 4.56 19.65 3.97
N THR A 84 4.58 20.66 4.84
CA THR A 84 5.61 20.81 5.89
C THR A 84 5.60 19.64 6.85
N ILE A 85 4.40 19.23 7.33
CA ILE A 85 4.26 18.06 8.20
C ILE A 85 4.81 16.80 7.50
N ARG A 86 4.45 16.55 6.24
CA ARG A 86 4.99 15.40 5.49
C ARG A 86 6.51 15.41 5.39
N CYS A 87 7.13 16.59 5.21
CA CYS A 87 8.60 16.70 5.25
C CYS A 87 9.15 16.38 6.65
N MET A 88 8.47 16.80 7.71
CA MET A 88 8.83 16.42 9.09
C MET A 88 8.77 14.91 9.29
N LEU A 89 7.69 14.24 8.87
CA LEU A 89 7.56 12.77 8.94
C LEU A 89 8.68 12.09 8.15
N GLY A 90 8.91 12.52 6.91
CA GLY A 90 9.93 11.95 6.03
C GLY A 90 11.36 12.06 6.59
N CYS A 91 11.59 13.02 7.48
CA CYS A 91 12.86 13.18 8.19
C CYS A 91 12.78 12.65 9.63
N GLY A 92 11.82 11.81 10.01
CA GLY A 92 11.76 11.24 11.36
C GLY A 92 11.48 12.26 12.49
N LEU A 93 10.81 13.37 12.19
CA LEU A 93 10.31 14.35 13.16
C LEU A 93 8.82 14.11 13.51
N SER A 94 8.39 12.84 13.57
CA SER A 94 6.99 12.46 13.70
C SER A 94 6.35 13.04 14.96
N SER A 95 6.94 12.87 16.15
CA SER A 95 6.39 13.44 17.38
C SER A 95 6.38 14.97 17.36
N GLN A 96 7.42 15.60 16.78
CA GLN A 96 7.52 17.06 16.69
C GLN A 96 6.51 17.68 15.73
N SER A 97 5.96 16.89 14.78
CA SER A 97 4.91 17.36 13.88
C SER A 97 3.52 17.42 14.52
N ILE A 98 3.30 16.72 15.65
CA ILE A 98 1.98 16.61 16.30
C ILE A 98 1.36 17.97 16.64
N PRO A 99 2.08 18.95 17.24
CA PRO A 99 1.47 20.25 17.55
C PRO A 99 0.98 21.00 16.30
N LEU A 100 1.74 20.93 15.19
CA LEU A 100 1.31 21.55 13.94
C LEU A 100 0.10 20.83 13.33
N MET A 101 0.00 19.51 13.57
CA MET A 101 -1.15 18.72 13.16
C MET A 101 -2.42 19.03 13.98
N GLU A 102 -2.30 19.33 15.28
CA GLU A 102 -3.43 19.81 16.11
C GLU A 102 -4.03 21.11 15.54
N GLU A 103 -3.18 22.04 15.07
CA GLU A 103 -3.62 23.26 14.40
C GLU A 103 -4.38 22.94 13.10
N VAL A 104 -3.86 22.01 12.29
CA VAL A 104 -4.48 21.57 11.03
C VAL A 104 -5.85 20.92 11.28
N VAL A 105 -5.98 20.06 12.30
CA VAL A 105 -7.25 19.41 12.67
C VAL A 105 -8.31 20.46 13.02
N THR A 106 -7.93 21.40 13.90
CA THR A 106 -8.82 22.46 14.39
C THR A 106 -9.32 23.35 13.25
N GLU A 107 -8.42 23.84 12.41
CA GLU A 107 -8.77 24.71 11.29
C GLU A 107 -9.52 23.96 10.18
N GLY A 108 -9.24 22.67 10.00
CA GLY A 108 -9.98 21.83 9.06
C GLY A 108 -11.46 21.68 9.41
N VAL A 109 -11.81 21.46 10.68
CA VAL A 109 -13.22 21.46 11.12
C VAL A 109 -13.85 22.84 10.96
N ARG A 110 -13.12 23.91 11.26
CA ARG A 110 -13.62 25.27 11.04
C ARG A 110 -14.00 25.51 9.58
N LEU A 111 -13.17 25.06 8.63
CA LEU A 111 -13.45 25.15 7.20
C LEU A 111 -14.66 24.31 6.77
N LEU A 112 -14.87 23.15 7.41
CA LEU A 112 -16.05 22.32 7.16
C LEU A 112 -17.36 23.03 7.58
N LEU A 113 -17.29 23.91 8.58
CA LEU A 113 -18.42 24.72 9.05
C LEU A 113 -18.68 25.97 8.19
N ASP A 114 -17.72 26.35 7.34
CA ASP A 114 -17.79 27.56 6.53
C ASP A 114 -18.68 27.33 5.29
N PRO A 115 -19.81 28.06 5.14
CA PRO A 115 -20.70 27.90 4.01
C PRO A 115 -20.09 28.34 2.67
N ASP A 116 -19.05 29.18 2.69
CA ASP A 116 -18.40 29.71 1.48
C ASP A 116 -17.33 28.76 0.92
N THR A 117 -17.03 27.66 1.62
CA THR A 117 -16.03 26.69 1.17
C THR A 117 -16.66 25.54 0.37
N THR A 118 -16.04 25.15 -0.74
CA THR A 118 -16.45 23.97 -1.51
C THR A 118 -16.33 22.72 -0.65
N LYS A 119 -17.48 22.09 -0.33
CA LYS A 119 -17.55 20.94 0.59
C LYS A 119 -16.73 19.74 0.11
N GLU A 120 -16.72 19.45 -1.19
CA GLU A 120 -16.03 18.28 -1.74
C GLU A 120 -14.50 18.41 -1.65
N ASP A 121 -13.92 19.51 -2.13
CA ASP A 121 -12.49 19.80 -2.03
C ASP A 121 -11.99 19.82 -0.57
N THR A 122 -12.84 20.31 0.34
CA THR A 122 -12.54 20.32 1.77
C THR A 122 -12.51 18.90 2.31
N LEU A 123 -13.54 18.10 2.06
CA LEU A 123 -13.61 16.71 2.52
C LEU A 123 -12.44 15.87 1.99
N ASP A 124 -12.03 16.05 0.74
CA ASP A 124 -10.86 15.36 0.17
C ASP A 124 -9.55 15.81 0.84
N ALA A 125 -9.39 17.11 1.11
CA ALA A 125 -8.24 17.62 1.85
C ALA A 125 -8.19 17.08 3.28
N LEU A 126 -9.33 17.06 3.99
CA LEU A 126 -9.42 16.53 5.35
C LEU A 126 -9.22 15.02 5.40
N ALA A 127 -9.73 14.27 4.41
CA ALA A 127 -9.45 12.85 4.27
C ALA A 127 -7.95 12.59 4.08
N SER A 128 -7.26 13.43 3.30
CA SER A 128 -5.81 13.32 3.17
C SER A 128 -5.08 13.62 4.48
N ILE A 129 -5.56 14.57 5.28
CA ILE A 129 -5.01 14.90 6.61
C ILE A 129 -5.23 13.74 7.59
N ASP A 130 -6.43 13.16 7.61
CA ASP A 130 -6.78 11.98 8.40
C ASP A 130 -5.78 10.83 8.16
N GLY A 131 -5.46 10.58 6.89
CA GLY A 131 -4.44 9.59 6.50
C GLY A 131 -3.02 9.96 6.93
N ASP A 132 -2.63 11.24 6.94
CA ASP A 132 -1.31 11.65 7.44
C ASP A 132 -1.20 11.49 8.97
N ILE A 133 -2.27 11.73 9.73
CA ILE A 133 -2.28 11.49 11.18
C ILE A 133 -2.04 10.00 11.48
N VAL A 134 -2.67 9.10 10.72
CA VAL A 134 -2.40 7.65 10.80
C VAL A 134 -0.90 7.39 10.60
N GLN A 135 -0.28 7.99 9.57
CA GLN A 135 1.16 7.83 9.32
C GLN A 135 2.02 8.34 10.47
N ILE A 136 1.65 9.45 11.11
CA ILE A 136 2.33 9.94 12.32
C ILE A 136 2.23 8.88 13.42
N MET A 137 1.04 8.34 13.69
CA MET A 137 0.85 7.34 14.74
C MET A 137 1.64 6.06 14.46
N THR A 138 1.62 5.56 13.22
CA THR A 138 2.42 4.41 12.79
C THR A 138 3.92 4.68 12.95
N ALA A 139 4.40 5.88 12.63
CA ALA A 139 5.80 6.23 12.80
C ALA A 139 6.19 6.30 14.28
N VAL A 140 5.34 6.86 15.14
CA VAL A 140 5.55 6.88 16.60
C VAL A 140 5.61 5.44 17.14
N GLU A 141 4.67 4.58 16.75
CA GLU A 141 4.66 3.17 17.15
C GLU A 141 5.92 2.41 16.70
N LYS A 142 6.38 2.63 15.46
CA LYS A 142 7.64 2.06 14.96
C LYS A 142 8.84 2.50 15.79
N ILE A 143 8.90 3.75 16.23
CA ILE A 143 9.95 4.25 17.12
C ILE A 143 9.91 3.55 18.48
N LEU A 144 8.72 3.26 19.01
CA LEU A 144 8.57 2.46 20.24
C LEU A 144 9.15 1.06 20.05
N LEU A 145 8.74 0.37 19.00
CA LEU A 145 9.18 -1.00 18.71
C LEU A 145 10.69 -1.08 18.47
N ALA A 146 11.26 -0.14 17.71
CA ALA A 146 12.70 -0.06 17.48
C ALA A 146 13.48 0.16 18.79
N ALA A 147 12.90 0.90 19.73
CA ALA A 147 13.45 1.10 21.07
C ALA A 147 13.15 -0.08 22.05
N SER A 148 12.55 -1.17 21.57
CA SER A 148 12.05 -2.28 22.40
C SER A 148 11.09 -1.83 23.51
N ARG A 149 10.32 -0.77 23.27
CA ARG A 149 9.30 -0.23 24.17
C ARG A 149 7.91 -0.63 23.71
N THR A 150 7.04 -0.91 24.67
CA THR A 150 5.60 -1.14 24.44
C THR A 150 4.73 0.03 24.91
N VAL A 151 5.36 1.07 25.47
CA VAL A 151 4.68 2.25 26.03
C VAL A 151 5.37 3.54 25.59
N LEU A 152 4.53 4.56 25.33
CA LEU A 152 4.97 5.93 25.09
C LEU A 152 5.68 6.51 26.32
N LEU A 153 6.73 7.31 26.08
CA LEU A 153 7.31 8.19 27.11
C LEU A 153 6.29 9.26 27.50
N ASP A 154 6.47 9.90 28.65
CA ASP A 154 5.55 10.94 29.13
C ASP A 154 5.40 12.10 28.14
N GLU A 155 6.49 12.55 27.50
CA GLU A 155 6.44 13.59 26.47
C GLU A 155 5.69 13.15 25.21
N GLU A 156 5.95 11.93 24.73
CA GLU A 156 5.26 11.35 23.57
C GLU A 156 3.77 11.17 23.87
N ARG A 157 3.45 10.62 25.05
CA ARG A 157 2.09 10.41 25.53
C ARG A 157 1.35 11.74 25.61
N LYS A 158 1.96 12.79 26.17
CA LYS A 158 1.36 14.11 26.25
C LYS A 158 0.97 14.65 24.87
N LEU A 159 1.85 14.52 23.88
CA LEU A 159 1.57 14.95 22.51
C LEU A 159 0.44 14.14 21.88
N VAL A 160 0.49 12.81 21.97
CA VAL A 160 -0.56 11.94 21.40
C VAL A 160 -1.91 12.19 22.09
N THR A 161 -1.92 12.41 23.41
CA THR A 161 -3.13 12.76 24.16
C THR A 161 -3.69 14.12 23.75
N GLY A 162 -2.85 15.13 23.50
CA GLY A 162 -3.27 16.44 23.00
C GLY A 162 -4.00 16.32 21.65
N LEU A 163 -3.37 15.63 20.70
CA LEU A 163 -3.98 15.37 19.39
C LEU A 163 -5.26 14.54 19.50
N HIS A 164 -5.27 13.52 20.35
CA HIS A 164 -6.47 12.71 20.59
C HIS A 164 -7.63 13.56 21.11
N GLN A 165 -7.38 14.44 22.08
CA GLN A 165 -8.41 15.34 22.60
C GLN A 165 -8.91 16.31 21.53
N CYS A 166 -8.01 16.87 20.72
CA CYS A 166 -8.37 17.73 19.60
C CYS A 166 -9.30 17.02 18.59
N LEU A 167 -9.05 15.74 18.31
CA LEU A 167 -9.91 14.90 17.47
C LEU A 167 -11.27 14.65 18.12
N VAL A 168 -11.32 14.34 19.42
CA VAL A 168 -12.58 14.15 20.17
C VAL A 168 -13.42 15.44 20.17
N ASP A 169 -12.80 16.58 20.45
CA ASP A 169 -13.47 17.88 20.45
C ASP A 169 -14.01 18.21 19.05
N SER A 170 -13.21 17.94 18.02
CA SER A 170 -13.61 18.08 16.61
C SER A 170 -14.83 17.22 16.27
N ARG A 171 -14.89 15.98 16.78
CA ARG A 171 -16.05 15.09 16.58
C ARG A 171 -17.31 15.65 17.23
N THR A 172 -17.19 16.17 18.46
CA THR A 172 -18.33 16.78 19.16
C THR A 172 -18.91 17.93 18.34
N VAL A 173 -18.06 18.77 17.75
CA VAL A 173 -18.49 19.86 16.87
C VAL A 173 -19.19 19.36 15.61
N THR A 174 -18.67 18.32 14.95
CA THR A 174 -19.32 17.78 13.75
C THR A 174 -20.66 17.11 14.07
N ASP A 175 -20.74 16.41 15.20
CA ASP A 175 -21.96 15.73 15.66
C ASP A 175 -23.08 16.74 15.97
N GLU A 176 -22.77 17.82 16.70
CA GLU A 176 -23.70 18.91 17.00
C GLU A 176 -24.27 19.58 15.74
N LYS A 177 -23.51 19.55 14.64
CA LYS A 177 -23.86 20.15 13.35
C LYS A 177 -24.40 19.13 12.34
N ALA A 178 -24.52 17.86 12.73
CA ALA A 178 -24.92 16.76 11.86
C ALA A 178 -24.07 16.68 10.57
N LEU A 179 -22.76 16.92 10.70
CA LEU A 179 -21.78 16.82 9.62
C LEU A 179 -21.06 15.46 9.67
N GLU A 180 -20.63 14.99 8.51
CA GLU A 180 -19.75 13.81 8.44
C GLU A 180 -18.42 14.12 9.14
N TYR A 181 -18.01 13.26 10.08
CA TYR A 181 -16.76 13.43 10.80
C TYR A 181 -15.55 13.01 9.93
N PRO A 182 -14.62 13.94 9.61
CA PRO A 182 -13.58 13.67 8.62
C PRO A 182 -12.37 12.91 9.16
N TYR A 183 -12.21 12.78 10.48
CA TYR A 183 -10.99 12.24 11.11
C TYR A 183 -11.20 10.89 11.83
N GLY A 184 -12.09 10.06 11.28
CA GLY A 184 -12.46 8.78 11.88
C GLY A 184 -11.29 7.80 12.02
N ARG A 185 -10.29 7.86 11.14
CA ARG A 185 -9.13 6.94 11.12
C ARG A 185 -8.04 7.39 12.07
N ALA A 186 -7.80 8.70 12.12
CA ALA A 186 -6.94 9.37 13.08
C ALA A 186 -7.42 9.14 14.51
N LEU A 187 -8.72 9.31 14.77
CA LEU A 187 -9.29 9.09 16.11
C LEU A 187 -9.10 7.64 16.54
N PHE A 188 -9.35 6.68 15.65
CA PHE A 188 -9.13 5.27 15.96
C PHE A 188 -7.65 4.96 16.23
N SER A 189 -6.74 5.48 15.40
CA SER A 189 -5.30 5.22 15.51
C SER A 189 -4.70 5.82 16.79
N THR A 190 -5.12 7.03 17.16
CA THR A 190 -4.73 7.65 18.44
C THR A 190 -5.32 6.90 19.64
N SER A 191 -6.59 6.46 19.56
CA SER A 191 -7.19 5.62 20.61
C SER A 191 -6.41 4.33 20.83
N MET A 192 -6.07 3.66 19.73
CA MET A 192 -5.29 2.42 19.74
C MET A 192 -3.91 2.59 20.38
N LEU A 193 -3.19 3.66 20.04
CA LEU A 193 -1.85 3.91 20.56
C LEU A 193 -1.87 4.32 22.05
N LEU A 194 -2.92 5.03 22.49
CA LEU A 194 -3.09 5.42 23.89
C LEU A 194 -3.65 4.30 24.78
N GLY A 195 -4.23 3.25 24.19
CA GLY A 195 -4.91 2.19 24.92
C GLY A 195 -6.24 2.64 25.55
N VAL A 196 -6.91 3.62 24.94
CA VAL A 196 -8.23 4.11 25.37
C VAL A 196 -9.34 3.43 24.55
N PRO A 197 -10.63 3.51 24.96
CA PRO A 197 -11.73 2.91 24.22
C PRO A 197 -11.72 3.30 22.73
N LEU A 198 -11.95 2.32 21.86
CA LEU A 198 -11.95 2.52 20.42
C LEU A 198 -13.26 3.17 19.98
N PRO A 199 -13.22 4.15 19.06
CA PRO A 199 -14.43 4.74 18.52
C PRO A 199 -15.20 3.72 17.67
N THR A 200 -16.52 3.68 17.83
CA THR A 200 -17.42 2.95 16.92
C THR A 200 -17.67 3.76 15.65
N PHE A 201 -18.10 3.10 14.57
CA PHE A 201 -18.67 3.81 13.42
C PHE A 201 -19.91 4.60 13.83
N ASP A 202 -20.15 5.71 13.14
CA ASP A 202 -21.41 6.44 13.26
C ASP A 202 -22.53 5.66 12.54
N THR A 203 -23.53 5.26 13.32
CA THR A 203 -24.57 4.31 12.92
C THR A 203 -25.54 4.84 11.88
N ALA A 204 -25.62 6.15 11.68
CA ALA A 204 -26.54 6.77 10.71
C ALA A 204 -25.90 7.08 9.35
N THR A 205 -24.64 7.52 9.31
CA THR A 205 -23.96 8.01 8.10
C THR A 205 -22.99 6.99 7.49
N GLU A 206 -22.21 6.28 8.31
CA GLU A 206 -21.23 5.30 7.82
C GLU A 206 -21.86 3.90 7.60
N LEU A 207 -22.90 3.58 8.36
CA LEU A 207 -23.68 2.33 8.26
C LEU A 207 -24.88 2.42 7.31
N GLY A 208 -25.33 3.63 6.95
CA GLY A 208 -26.38 3.81 5.93
C GLY A 208 -25.99 3.26 4.55
N SER A 209 -24.69 3.17 4.27
CA SER A 209 -24.10 2.54 3.08
C SER A 209 -23.88 1.03 3.20
N LEU A 210 -24.19 0.42 4.35
CA LEU A 210 -24.04 -1.03 4.59
C LEU A 210 -25.36 -1.80 4.35
N ALA A 211 -26.27 -1.24 3.56
CA ALA A 211 -27.47 -1.94 3.15
C ALA A 211 -27.05 -3.14 2.28
N PRO A 212 -27.30 -4.40 2.70
CA PRO A 212 -26.88 -5.54 1.92
C PRO A 212 -27.73 -5.59 0.65
N GLY A 213 -27.22 -5.07 -0.46
CA GLY A 213 -27.46 -5.73 -1.73
C GLY A 213 -27.05 -7.19 -1.54
N GLY A 214 -27.86 -8.13 -2.01
CA GLY A 214 -27.56 -9.56 -1.81
C GLY A 214 -26.11 -9.88 -2.22
N LEU A 215 -25.43 -10.70 -1.44
CA LEU A 215 -24.07 -11.13 -1.78
C LEU A 215 -24.13 -11.97 -3.06
N THR A 216 -23.39 -11.54 -4.09
CA THR A 216 -23.26 -12.32 -5.32
C THR A 216 -22.16 -13.37 -5.16
N GLU A 217 -22.41 -14.59 -5.64
CA GLU A 217 -21.36 -15.61 -5.69
C GLU A 217 -20.26 -15.20 -6.69
N ALA A 218 -19.01 -15.50 -6.34
CA ALA A 218 -17.88 -15.23 -7.22
C ALA A 218 -18.01 -16.04 -8.53
N LYS A 219 -17.84 -15.36 -9.68
CA LYS A 219 -17.99 -15.95 -11.02
C LYS A 219 -17.03 -17.12 -11.28
N GLU A 220 -15.80 -17.03 -10.77
CA GLU A 220 -14.83 -18.12 -10.73
C GLU A 220 -14.22 -18.21 -9.34
N THR A 221 -13.95 -19.44 -8.89
CA THR A 221 -13.34 -19.71 -7.58
C THR A 221 -12.18 -20.69 -7.66
N PHE A 222 -11.34 -20.70 -6.63
CA PHE A 222 -10.37 -21.75 -6.37
C PHE A 222 -10.50 -22.25 -4.92
N GLU A 223 -10.01 -23.46 -4.64
CA GLU A 223 -10.04 -24.02 -3.30
C GLU A 223 -8.73 -23.77 -2.55
N MET A 224 -8.83 -23.35 -1.30
CA MET A 224 -7.71 -23.19 -0.38
C MET A 224 -8.14 -23.59 1.03
N ASN A 225 -7.45 -24.59 1.61
CA ASN A 225 -7.70 -25.04 2.98
C ASN A 225 -9.19 -25.35 3.27
N GLY A 226 -9.87 -25.98 2.30
CA GLY A 226 -11.30 -26.32 2.39
C GLY A 226 -12.27 -25.16 2.18
N ARG A 227 -11.80 -23.96 1.81
CA ARG A 227 -12.62 -22.79 1.47
C ARG A 227 -12.60 -22.54 -0.04
N LYS A 228 -13.75 -22.18 -0.60
CA LYS A 228 -13.86 -21.65 -1.97
C LYS A 228 -13.67 -20.13 -1.94
N LEU A 229 -12.70 -19.63 -2.69
CA LEU A 229 -12.33 -18.20 -2.71
C LEU A 229 -12.42 -17.64 -4.13
N PRO A 230 -12.78 -16.35 -4.29
CA PRO A 230 -12.83 -15.71 -5.61
C PRO A 230 -11.45 -15.71 -6.26
N ARG A 231 -11.37 -15.80 -7.59
CA ARG A 231 -10.09 -15.71 -8.31
C ARG A 231 -9.55 -14.29 -8.49
N VAL A 232 -10.27 -13.28 -7.99
CA VAL A 232 -9.86 -11.88 -7.97
C VAL A 232 -9.92 -11.36 -6.53
N PHE A 233 -8.77 -10.93 -6.01
CA PHE A 233 -8.61 -10.36 -4.67
C PHE A 233 -8.45 -8.84 -4.79
N SER A 234 -9.10 -8.10 -3.88
CA SER A 234 -8.92 -6.65 -3.78
C SER A 234 -7.65 -6.33 -3.00
N GLY A 235 -6.62 -5.84 -3.66
CA GLY A 235 -5.38 -5.40 -3.01
C GLY A 235 -5.50 -3.99 -2.44
N LEU A 236 -5.20 -3.82 -1.16
CA LEU A 236 -5.33 -2.56 -0.42
C LEU A 236 -4.01 -1.78 -0.27
N TRP A 237 -2.98 -2.14 -1.03
CA TRP A 237 -1.65 -1.49 -0.96
C TRP A 237 -1.67 0.02 -1.26
N GLN A 238 -2.65 0.52 -2.02
CA GLN A 238 -2.82 1.97 -2.22
C GLN A 238 -3.27 2.72 -0.96
N MET A 239 -3.72 2.02 0.08
CA MET A 239 -4.01 2.62 1.39
C MET A 239 -2.74 2.80 2.25
N SER A 240 -1.57 2.36 1.76
CA SER A 240 -0.29 2.50 2.46
C SER A 240 0.16 3.95 2.66
N SER A 241 -0.32 4.88 1.84
CA SER A 241 0.05 6.30 1.90
C SER A 241 -0.96 7.17 1.16
N PRO A 242 -1.26 8.38 1.66
CA PRO A 242 -2.02 9.39 0.91
C PRO A 242 -1.41 9.77 -0.45
N SER A 243 -0.16 9.38 -0.72
CA SER A 243 0.49 9.54 -2.04
C SER A 243 -0.25 8.82 -3.18
N TRP A 244 -1.06 7.81 -2.85
CA TRP A 244 -1.94 7.12 -3.79
C TRP A 244 -3.36 7.70 -3.82
N GLY A 245 -3.55 8.85 -3.19
CA GLY A 245 -4.84 9.46 -2.88
C GLY A 245 -5.41 8.96 -1.55
N SER A 246 -6.40 9.69 -1.04
CA SER A 246 -7.17 9.31 0.15
C SER A 246 -8.63 9.66 -0.09
N ALA A 247 -9.53 8.93 0.55
CA ALA A 247 -10.96 9.21 0.52
C ALA A 247 -11.54 9.24 1.95
N PRO A 248 -12.69 9.89 2.15
CA PRO A 248 -13.43 9.79 3.40
C PRO A 248 -13.76 8.33 3.75
N THR A 249 -13.83 8.04 5.05
CA THR A 249 -14.08 6.69 5.57
C THR A 249 -15.40 6.11 5.05
N SER A 250 -16.44 6.94 4.93
CA SER A 250 -17.75 6.54 4.37
C SER A 250 -17.64 6.00 2.93
N ARG A 251 -16.89 6.67 2.05
CA ARG A 251 -16.67 6.23 0.66
C ARG A 251 -15.89 4.93 0.60
N ILE A 252 -14.89 4.76 1.47
CA ILE A 252 -14.11 3.52 1.58
C ILE A 252 -15.02 2.35 1.99
N ILE A 253 -15.85 2.55 3.02
CA ILE A 253 -16.83 1.56 3.50
C ILE A 253 -17.84 1.19 2.41
N ALA A 254 -18.40 2.19 1.72
CA ALA A 254 -19.34 1.98 0.63
C ALA A 254 -18.71 1.14 -0.50
N GLN A 255 -17.45 1.39 -0.85
CA GLN A 255 -16.77 0.61 -1.87
C GLN A 255 -16.46 -0.83 -1.42
N PHE A 256 -16.13 -1.05 -0.13
CA PHE A 256 -16.04 -2.41 0.40
C PHE A 256 -17.38 -3.15 0.27
N SER A 257 -18.49 -2.51 0.60
CA SER A 257 -19.84 -3.10 0.44
C SER A 257 -20.11 -3.46 -1.02
N LYS A 258 -19.82 -2.55 -1.95
CA LYS A 258 -19.99 -2.78 -3.39
C LYS A 258 -19.13 -3.94 -3.92
N HIS A 259 -17.90 -4.09 -3.42
CA HIS A 259 -17.07 -5.24 -3.76
C HIS A 259 -17.71 -6.56 -3.29
N LEU A 260 -18.25 -6.60 -2.07
CA LEU A 260 -18.96 -7.78 -1.56
C LEU A 260 -20.20 -8.12 -2.39
N GLU A 261 -21.01 -7.10 -2.73
CA GLU A 261 -22.18 -7.25 -3.59
C GLU A 261 -21.83 -7.78 -4.98
N ALA A 262 -20.64 -7.44 -5.50
CA ALA A 262 -20.14 -7.90 -6.79
C ALA A 262 -19.42 -9.28 -6.72
N GLY A 263 -19.33 -9.91 -5.54
CA GLY A 263 -18.65 -11.20 -5.35
C GLY A 263 -17.13 -11.12 -5.18
N MET A 264 -16.56 -9.91 -5.04
CA MET A 264 -15.17 -9.68 -4.67
C MET A 264 -15.02 -9.74 -3.15
N THR A 265 -15.15 -10.94 -2.59
CA THR A 265 -15.19 -11.17 -1.13
C THR A 265 -13.82 -11.29 -0.45
N ALA A 266 -12.72 -11.34 -1.21
CA ALA A 266 -11.38 -11.50 -0.67
C ALA A 266 -10.55 -10.21 -0.80
N PHE A 267 -9.86 -9.85 0.29
CA PHE A 267 -9.08 -8.62 0.41
C PHE A 267 -7.66 -8.94 0.85
N ASP A 268 -6.67 -8.40 0.13
CA ASP A 268 -5.25 -8.52 0.46
C ASP A 268 -4.73 -7.20 1.02
N MET A 269 -4.06 -7.27 2.17
CA MET A 269 -3.44 -6.15 2.87
C MET A 269 -2.13 -6.56 3.52
N ALA A 270 -1.50 -5.68 4.30
CA ALA A 270 -0.26 -5.96 5.02
C ALA A 270 -0.14 -5.05 6.25
N ASP A 271 0.69 -5.48 7.21
CA ASP A 271 1.04 -4.73 8.41
C ASP A 271 1.58 -3.31 8.13
N HIS A 272 2.28 -3.12 7.01
CA HIS A 272 2.85 -1.84 6.58
C HIS A 272 1.95 -1.03 5.64
N TYR A 273 0.75 -1.50 5.29
CA TYR A 273 -0.18 -0.77 4.43
C TYR A 273 -1.02 0.26 5.21
N GLY A 274 -0.36 1.22 5.85
CA GLY A 274 -1.03 2.36 6.49
C GLY A 274 -2.13 1.88 7.46
N ASP A 275 -3.36 2.32 7.24
CA ASP A 275 -4.56 1.95 8.01
C ASP A 275 -5.41 0.83 7.37
N ALA A 276 -4.93 0.14 6.32
CA ALA A 276 -5.72 -0.86 5.60
C ALA A 276 -6.38 -1.90 6.53
N GLU A 277 -5.60 -2.52 7.43
CA GLU A 277 -6.11 -3.49 8.41
C GLU A 277 -7.13 -2.90 9.36
N ILE A 278 -6.95 -1.64 9.76
CA ILE A 278 -7.81 -0.93 10.70
C ILE A 278 -9.18 -0.65 10.07
N ILE A 279 -9.19 -0.02 8.89
CA ILE A 279 -10.45 0.34 8.23
C ILE A 279 -11.19 -0.93 7.82
N PHE A 280 -10.49 -1.90 7.22
CA PHE A 280 -11.08 -3.16 6.85
C PHE A 280 -11.61 -3.93 8.07
N GLY A 281 -10.85 -3.97 9.17
CA GLY A 281 -11.26 -4.64 10.39
C GLY A 281 -12.53 -4.06 10.98
N ARG A 282 -12.62 -2.73 11.04
CA ARG A 282 -13.85 -2.03 11.44
C ARG A 282 -15.01 -2.37 10.49
N PHE A 283 -14.80 -2.25 9.17
CA PHE A 283 -15.80 -2.57 8.15
C PHE A 283 -16.36 -3.98 8.34
N ARG A 284 -15.48 -4.99 8.41
CA ARG A 284 -15.85 -6.39 8.59
C ARG A 284 -16.61 -6.63 9.90
N SER A 285 -16.17 -6.00 11.00
CA SER A 285 -16.81 -6.12 12.30
C SER A 285 -18.24 -5.58 12.28
N ALA A 286 -18.44 -4.45 11.61
CA ALA A 286 -19.73 -3.78 11.47
C ALA A 286 -20.64 -4.35 10.36
N TYR A 287 -20.08 -5.10 9.42
CA TYR A 287 -20.84 -5.66 8.30
C TYR A 287 -21.93 -6.63 8.83
N PRO A 288 -23.19 -6.53 8.35
CA PRO A 288 -24.29 -7.34 8.88
C PRO A 288 -24.12 -8.84 8.66
N VAL A 289 -23.52 -9.24 7.55
CA VAL A 289 -23.32 -10.65 7.20
C VAL A 289 -21.97 -11.12 7.72
N LYS A 290 -21.98 -11.93 8.78
CA LYS A 290 -20.76 -12.56 9.31
C LYS A 290 -20.16 -13.52 8.28
N ASP A 291 -18.84 -13.64 8.31
CA ASP A 291 -18.04 -14.48 7.40
C ASP A 291 -18.21 -14.17 5.89
N ALA A 292 -18.77 -13.00 5.54
CA ALA A 292 -18.92 -12.57 4.14
C ALA A 292 -17.59 -12.19 3.46
N THR A 293 -16.53 -12.01 4.25
CA THR A 293 -15.23 -11.51 3.79
C THR A 293 -14.12 -12.53 4.06
N PHE A 294 -13.11 -12.56 3.21
CA PHE A 294 -11.85 -13.25 3.44
C PHE A 294 -10.69 -12.25 3.54
N ALA A 295 -9.97 -12.25 4.66
CA ALA A 295 -8.88 -11.31 4.94
C ALA A 295 -7.50 -11.98 4.82
N ALA A 296 -6.74 -11.60 3.78
CA ALA A 296 -5.33 -11.94 3.66
C ALA A 296 -4.47 -10.75 4.14
N THR A 297 -3.67 -10.95 5.19
CA THR A 297 -2.70 -9.93 5.65
C THR A 297 -1.28 -10.50 5.68
N LYS A 298 -0.30 -9.68 6.09
CA LYS A 298 1.11 -10.02 6.06
C LYS A 298 1.81 -9.79 7.39
N TYR A 299 2.87 -10.54 7.59
CA TYR A 299 3.97 -10.22 8.49
C TYR A 299 5.20 -9.91 7.65
N CYS A 300 5.58 -8.64 7.58
CA CYS A 300 6.74 -8.20 6.82
C CYS A 300 7.92 -7.88 7.72
N VAL A 301 9.01 -8.63 7.55
CA VAL A 301 10.28 -8.39 8.22
C VAL A 301 11.25 -7.68 7.28
N PHE A 302 11.32 -6.36 7.43
CA PHE A 302 12.19 -5.46 6.64
C PHE A 302 13.48 -5.04 7.37
N ASN A 303 13.61 -5.36 8.66
CA ASN A 303 14.78 -5.05 9.46
C ASN A 303 15.29 -6.32 10.14
N PRO A 304 16.61 -6.50 10.30
CA PRO A 304 17.14 -7.64 11.02
C PRO A 304 16.54 -7.72 12.42
N MET A 305 16.11 -8.91 12.81
CA MET A 305 15.50 -9.13 14.12
C MET A 305 15.86 -10.50 14.67
N LYS A 306 15.83 -10.63 15.99
CA LYS A 306 15.88 -11.95 16.63
C LYS A 306 14.51 -12.59 16.56
N VAL A 307 14.41 -13.74 15.92
CA VAL A 307 13.17 -14.52 15.90
C VAL A 307 13.00 -15.21 17.25
N THR A 308 11.85 -14.97 17.87
CA THR A 308 11.41 -15.67 19.08
C THR A 308 9.92 -15.91 18.98
N ARG A 309 9.42 -16.95 19.66
CA ARG A 309 7.97 -17.23 19.72
C ARG A 309 7.18 -16.01 20.19
N ALA A 310 7.66 -15.31 21.22
CA ALA A 310 7.00 -14.13 21.77
C ALA A 310 6.92 -12.99 20.74
N ALA A 311 7.99 -12.73 19.98
CA ALA A 311 7.99 -11.70 18.93
C ALA A 311 6.99 -12.02 17.81
N VAL A 312 6.97 -13.29 17.35
CA VAL A 312 6.01 -13.76 16.34
C VAL A 312 4.57 -13.64 16.86
N GLN A 313 4.31 -14.10 18.08
CA GLN A 313 2.98 -14.03 18.70
C GLN A 313 2.51 -12.60 18.95
N ALA A 314 3.41 -11.69 19.32
CA ALA A 314 3.10 -10.26 19.47
C ALA A 314 2.66 -9.65 18.14
N ASN A 315 3.35 -10.01 17.04
CA ASN A 315 2.93 -9.60 15.72
C ASN A 315 1.53 -10.16 15.40
N VAL A 316 1.27 -11.47 15.66
CA VAL A 316 -0.09 -12.09 15.53
C VAL A 316 -1.16 -11.36 16.31
N THR A 317 -0.89 -11.03 17.58
CA THR A 317 -1.79 -10.21 18.40
C THR A 317 -2.11 -8.86 17.73
N GLU A 318 -1.12 -8.20 17.17
CA GLU A 318 -1.32 -6.88 16.55
C GLU A 318 -2.22 -6.96 15.31
N ARG A 319 -2.00 -7.95 14.43
CA ARG A 319 -2.86 -8.14 13.24
C ARG A 319 -4.30 -8.51 13.64
N CYS A 320 -4.48 -9.39 14.63
CA CYS A 320 -5.80 -9.69 15.21
C CYS A 320 -6.51 -8.44 15.73
N ARG A 321 -5.78 -7.59 16.46
CA ARG A 321 -6.30 -6.33 17.02
C ARG A 321 -6.73 -5.36 15.94
N ARG A 322 -5.87 -5.10 14.94
CA ARG A 322 -6.15 -4.16 13.84
C ARG A 322 -7.33 -4.62 12.99
N LEU A 323 -7.35 -5.91 12.66
CA LEU A 323 -8.43 -6.53 11.90
C LEU A 323 -9.71 -6.74 12.72
N GLN A 324 -9.70 -6.56 14.04
CA GLN A 324 -10.80 -6.89 14.95
C GLN A 324 -11.29 -8.34 14.79
N THR A 325 -10.38 -9.31 14.89
CA THR A 325 -10.69 -10.74 14.84
C THR A 325 -9.83 -11.55 15.79
N ASP A 326 -10.41 -12.64 16.29
CA ASP A 326 -9.69 -13.65 17.05
C ASP A 326 -8.86 -14.59 16.15
N LYS A 327 -9.15 -14.62 14.85
CA LYS A 327 -8.50 -15.50 13.87
C LYS A 327 -8.30 -14.82 12.51
N ILE A 328 -7.07 -14.88 11.99
CA ILE A 328 -6.65 -14.35 10.68
C ILE A 328 -6.92 -15.43 9.62
N ASP A 329 -7.65 -15.10 8.55
CA ASP A 329 -8.03 -16.08 7.51
C ASP A 329 -6.81 -16.59 6.73
N LEU A 330 -5.94 -15.66 6.31
CA LEU A 330 -4.63 -15.95 5.71
C LEU A 330 -3.58 -14.95 6.21
N LEU A 331 -2.52 -15.49 6.82
CA LEU A 331 -1.34 -14.71 7.19
C LEU A 331 -0.19 -15.09 6.26
N GLN A 332 0.36 -14.11 5.56
CA GLN A 332 1.45 -14.30 4.60
C GLN A 332 2.76 -13.79 5.19
N PHE A 333 3.78 -14.64 5.27
CA PHE A 333 5.08 -14.26 5.80
C PHE A 333 5.98 -13.69 4.71
N HIS A 334 6.55 -12.52 4.95
CA HIS A 334 7.53 -11.87 4.09
C HIS A 334 8.83 -11.65 4.87
N TRP A 335 9.94 -12.12 4.32
CA TRP A 335 11.25 -12.08 4.96
C TRP A 335 12.29 -11.58 3.97
N GLN A 336 13.03 -10.52 4.33
CA GLN A 336 14.00 -9.90 3.41
C GLN A 336 15.38 -10.59 3.44
N PHE A 337 15.73 -11.29 4.52
CA PHE A 337 17.10 -11.75 4.81
C PHE A 337 17.29 -13.25 4.54
N TYR A 338 17.34 -13.66 3.26
CA TYR A 338 17.44 -15.08 2.87
C TYR A 338 18.71 -15.80 3.37
N ASP A 339 19.77 -15.05 3.64
CA ASP A 339 20.98 -15.61 4.26
C ASP A 339 20.80 -15.92 5.76
N ASP A 340 19.72 -15.45 6.39
CA ASP A 340 19.38 -15.72 7.78
C ASP A 340 18.31 -16.83 7.87
N PRO A 341 18.68 -18.06 8.31
CA PRO A 341 17.77 -19.20 8.35
C PRO A 341 16.67 -19.09 9.42
N GLN A 342 16.67 -18.05 10.27
CA GLN A 342 15.64 -17.82 11.28
C GLN A 342 14.21 -17.72 10.71
N TYR A 343 14.05 -17.47 9.40
CA TYR A 343 12.76 -17.48 8.73
C TYR A 343 12.03 -18.83 8.88
N LEU A 344 12.75 -19.95 8.92
CA LEU A 344 12.16 -21.29 9.11
C LEU A 344 11.56 -21.44 10.51
N GLU A 345 12.24 -20.94 11.54
CA GLU A 345 11.74 -20.94 12.91
C GLU A 345 10.53 -20.01 13.05
N ALA A 346 10.56 -18.84 12.41
CA ALA A 346 9.42 -17.93 12.39
C ALA A 346 8.18 -18.58 11.76
N LEU A 347 8.35 -19.27 10.62
CA LEU A 347 7.27 -20.00 9.95
C LEU A 347 6.67 -21.08 10.84
N ARG A 348 7.50 -21.84 11.56
CA ARG A 348 7.01 -22.82 12.54
C ARG A 348 6.19 -22.18 13.66
N PHE A 349 6.67 -21.08 14.24
CA PHE A 349 5.90 -20.36 15.26
C PHE A 349 4.58 -19.79 14.73
N LEU A 350 4.53 -19.38 13.46
CA LEU A 350 3.29 -18.92 12.81
C LEU A 350 2.31 -20.06 12.57
N GLU A 351 2.78 -21.22 12.11
CA GLU A 351 1.94 -22.41 11.90
C GLU A 351 1.36 -22.95 13.21
N GLU A 352 2.14 -22.91 14.30
CA GLU A 352 1.71 -23.37 15.62
C GLU A 352 0.74 -22.39 16.32
N ASP A 353 0.59 -21.14 15.85
CA ASP A 353 -0.31 -20.15 16.46
C ASP A 353 -1.76 -20.40 16.00
N PRO A 354 -2.69 -20.77 16.91
CA PRO A 354 -4.06 -21.16 16.54
C PRO A 354 -4.90 -20.00 15.95
N ARG A 355 -4.42 -18.76 16.09
CA ARG A 355 -5.05 -17.56 15.52
C ARG A 355 -4.74 -17.41 14.03
N VAL A 356 -3.81 -18.18 13.46
CA VAL A 356 -3.53 -18.22 12.03
C VAL A 356 -4.32 -19.37 11.40
N ALA A 357 -5.36 -19.08 10.63
CA ALA A 357 -6.17 -20.13 9.99
C ALA A 357 -5.45 -20.79 8.81
N THR A 358 -4.73 -19.99 8.04
CA THR A 358 -3.98 -20.43 6.86
C THR A 358 -2.66 -19.66 6.80
N LEU A 359 -1.56 -20.37 6.59
CA LEU A 359 -0.23 -19.79 6.42
C LEU A 359 0.14 -19.72 4.92
N GLY A 360 0.58 -18.55 4.48
CA GLY A 360 1.15 -18.33 3.16
C GLY A 360 2.51 -17.65 3.26
N LEU A 361 3.17 -17.50 2.12
CA LEU A 361 4.41 -16.76 1.94
C LEU A 361 4.16 -15.54 1.04
N CYS A 362 5.04 -14.56 1.09
CA CYS A 362 5.03 -13.42 0.19
C CYS A 362 6.45 -13.07 -0.25
N ASN A 363 6.69 -13.11 -1.55
CA ASN A 363 7.97 -12.90 -2.23
C ASN A 363 9.06 -13.93 -1.92
N PHE A 364 8.68 -15.13 -1.48
CA PHE A 364 9.61 -16.27 -1.37
C PHE A 364 10.00 -16.76 -2.76
N ASP A 365 11.30 -16.89 -3.03
CA ASP A 365 11.78 -17.55 -4.24
C ASP A 365 11.55 -19.07 -4.15
N THR A 366 11.81 -19.79 -5.25
CA THR A 366 11.52 -21.22 -5.33
C THR A 366 12.34 -22.01 -4.31
N GLU A 367 13.60 -21.65 -4.10
CA GLU A 367 14.50 -22.35 -3.18
C GLU A 367 14.02 -22.22 -1.73
N HIS A 368 13.63 -21.02 -1.30
CA HIS A 368 13.18 -20.77 0.06
C HIS A 368 11.76 -21.32 0.31
N LEU A 369 10.90 -21.35 -0.72
CA LEU A 369 9.63 -22.07 -0.65
C LEU A 369 9.86 -23.58 -0.44
N GLU A 370 10.76 -24.19 -1.22
CA GLU A 370 11.12 -25.61 -1.09
C GLU A 370 11.72 -25.91 0.27
N ALA A 371 12.60 -25.04 0.79
CA ALA A 371 13.19 -25.18 2.11
C ALA A 371 12.13 -25.11 3.22
N ALA A 372 11.16 -24.19 3.14
CA ALA A 372 10.06 -24.11 4.10
C ALA A 372 9.21 -25.39 4.12
N ILE A 373 8.87 -25.93 2.94
CA ILE A 373 8.11 -27.17 2.81
C ILE A 373 8.93 -28.36 3.33
N ALA A 374 10.21 -28.45 2.97
CA ALA A 374 11.11 -29.50 3.44
C ALA A 374 11.33 -29.47 4.96
N HIS A 375 11.20 -28.28 5.57
CA HIS A 375 11.21 -28.09 7.03
C HIS A 375 9.88 -28.50 7.70
N GLY A 376 8.90 -28.98 6.93
CA GLY A 376 7.61 -29.48 7.42
C GLY A 376 6.52 -28.42 7.56
N VAL A 377 6.75 -27.19 7.12
CA VAL A 377 5.76 -26.11 7.19
C VAL A 377 4.69 -26.32 6.11
N LYS A 378 3.42 -26.33 6.50
CA LYS A 378 2.28 -26.40 5.58
C LYS A 378 1.99 -25.03 4.97
N VAL A 379 2.68 -24.73 3.88
CA VAL A 379 2.45 -23.54 3.07
C VAL A 379 1.26 -23.74 2.14
N HIS A 380 0.28 -22.83 2.15
CA HIS A 380 -0.89 -22.90 1.27
C HIS A 380 -0.76 -21.98 0.05
N THR A 381 -0.12 -20.83 0.20
CA THR A 381 0.05 -19.85 -0.87
C THR A 381 1.45 -19.25 -0.86
N ASN A 382 1.90 -18.79 -2.03
CA ASN A 382 3.02 -17.86 -2.14
C ASN A 382 2.59 -16.67 -3.00
N GLN A 383 2.67 -15.46 -2.44
CA GLN A 383 2.31 -14.23 -3.14
C GLN A 383 3.52 -13.66 -3.89
N VAL A 384 3.47 -13.62 -5.23
CA VAL A 384 4.61 -13.23 -6.09
C VAL A 384 4.16 -12.36 -7.27
N GLN A 385 5.10 -11.60 -7.85
CA GLN A 385 4.82 -10.85 -9.07
C GLN A 385 4.63 -11.81 -10.26
N PHE A 386 3.55 -11.65 -11.03
CA PHE A 386 3.34 -12.41 -12.26
C PHE A 386 2.50 -11.61 -13.28
N SER A 387 3.05 -11.41 -14.48
CA SER A 387 2.38 -10.74 -15.59
C SER A 387 2.95 -11.22 -16.94
N LEU A 388 2.41 -10.69 -18.04
CA LEU A 388 3.00 -10.87 -19.38
C LEU A 388 4.43 -10.30 -19.50
N ILE A 389 4.78 -9.32 -18.66
CA ILE A 389 6.10 -8.64 -18.65
C ILE A 389 7.07 -9.33 -17.69
N ASP A 390 6.54 -9.91 -16.61
CA ASP A 390 7.30 -10.67 -15.64
C ASP A 390 6.73 -12.07 -15.53
N SER A 391 7.24 -12.96 -16.38
CA SER A 391 6.83 -14.37 -16.41
C SER A 391 7.82 -15.28 -15.69
N ARG A 392 8.70 -14.76 -14.82
CA ARG A 392 9.67 -15.58 -14.07
C ARG A 392 9.02 -16.74 -13.29
N PRO A 393 7.79 -16.62 -12.74
CA PRO A 393 7.14 -17.76 -12.11
C PRO A 393 6.97 -19.00 -12.99
N THR A 394 7.00 -18.87 -14.33
CA THR A 394 6.85 -20.02 -15.25
C THR A 394 8.10 -20.89 -15.35
N VAL A 395 9.26 -20.43 -14.87
CA VAL A 395 10.54 -21.13 -15.02
C VAL A 395 10.68 -22.28 -14.02
N ARG A 396 10.49 -22.01 -12.73
CA ARG A 396 10.60 -23.02 -11.63
C ARG A 396 9.41 -22.99 -10.68
N MET A 397 9.09 -21.81 -10.14
CA MET A 397 8.06 -21.59 -9.11
C MET A 397 6.72 -22.29 -9.40
N GLY A 398 6.20 -22.13 -10.62
CA GLY A 398 4.91 -22.73 -11.01
C GLY A 398 4.91 -24.25 -10.86
N LYS A 399 5.99 -24.91 -11.28
CA LYS A 399 6.12 -26.38 -11.16
C LYS A 399 6.21 -26.82 -9.70
N THR A 400 7.01 -26.11 -8.90
CA THR A 400 7.11 -26.35 -7.46
C THR A 400 5.76 -26.18 -6.77
N CYS A 401 4.99 -25.17 -7.15
CA CYS A 401 3.65 -24.93 -6.62
C CYS A 401 2.67 -26.06 -6.96
N GLU A 402 2.64 -26.53 -8.20
CA GLU A 402 1.82 -27.68 -8.61
C GLU A 402 2.17 -28.94 -7.81
N THR A 403 3.47 -29.26 -7.72
CA THR A 403 3.95 -30.47 -7.06
C THR A 403 3.60 -30.49 -5.56
N ASN A 404 3.61 -29.32 -4.92
CA ASN A 404 3.40 -29.21 -3.47
C ASN A 404 2.00 -28.72 -3.08
N ASN A 405 1.07 -28.61 -4.06
CA ASN A 405 -0.28 -28.08 -3.84
C ASN A 405 -0.31 -26.68 -3.18
N VAL A 406 0.63 -25.83 -3.59
CA VAL A 406 0.69 -24.41 -3.22
C VAL A 406 0.05 -23.60 -4.34
N LYS A 407 -0.73 -22.57 -4.01
CA LYS A 407 -1.29 -21.64 -5.00
C LYS A 407 -0.54 -20.32 -5.00
N LEU A 408 -0.33 -19.75 -6.19
CA LEU A 408 0.15 -18.39 -6.33
C LEU A 408 -1.01 -17.40 -6.15
N LEU A 409 -0.77 -16.39 -5.31
CA LEU A 409 -1.55 -15.15 -5.30
C LEU A 409 -0.70 -14.10 -6.03
N THR A 410 -1.17 -13.62 -7.18
CA THR A 410 -0.30 -12.85 -8.08
C THR A 410 -0.58 -11.37 -7.95
N TYR A 411 0.47 -10.55 -7.84
CA TYR A 411 0.33 -9.09 -7.92
C TYR A 411 1.10 -8.56 -9.14
N GLY A 412 0.93 -7.26 -9.44
CA GLY A 412 1.63 -6.63 -10.55
C GLY A 412 1.18 -7.12 -11.92
N THR A 413 0.09 -7.88 -11.98
CA THR A 413 -0.50 -8.49 -13.19
C THR A 413 -0.75 -7.48 -14.30
N LEU A 414 -1.14 -6.25 -13.94
CA LEU A 414 -1.40 -5.16 -14.88
C LEU A 414 -0.18 -4.25 -15.11
N CYS A 415 1.00 -4.61 -14.62
CA CYS A 415 2.26 -3.88 -14.81
C CYS A 415 2.12 -2.39 -14.46
N GLY A 416 1.63 -2.07 -13.25
CA GLY A 416 1.40 -0.67 -12.84
C GLY A 416 0.29 0.06 -13.63
N GLY A 417 -0.58 -0.70 -14.31
CA GLY A 417 -1.62 -0.18 -15.19
C GLY A 417 -1.13 0.16 -16.59
N PHE A 418 0.05 -0.33 -17.02
CA PHE A 418 0.52 -0.23 -18.40
C PHE A 418 -0.20 -1.20 -19.34
N LEU A 419 -0.60 -2.38 -18.85
CA LEU A 419 -1.38 -3.35 -19.62
C LEU A 419 -2.86 -2.95 -19.65
N ALA A 420 -3.14 -1.83 -20.32
CA ALA A 420 -4.48 -1.23 -20.43
C ALA A 420 -4.62 -0.41 -21.72
N ASP A 421 -5.84 -0.30 -22.23
CA ASP A 421 -6.19 0.35 -23.51
C ASP A 421 -5.66 1.78 -23.63
N LYS A 422 -5.60 2.52 -22.52
CA LYS A 422 -5.13 3.91 -22.48
C LYS A 422 -3.68 4.10 -22.97
N TRP A 423 -2.87 3.04 -22.96
CA TRP A 423 -1.47 3.06 -23.40
C TRP A 423 -1.26 2.61 -24.84
N LEU A 424 -2.32 2.14 -25.51
CA LEU A 424 -2.25 1.72 -26.90
C LEU A 424 -1.90 2.91 -27.81
N GLY A 425 -0.88 2.73 -28.66
CA GLY A 425 -0.42 3.74 -29.61
C GLY A 425 0.24 4.96 -28.97
N LYS A 426 0.54 4.93 -27.66
CA LYS A 426 1.24 6.02 -26.96
C LYS A 426 2.76 5.91 -27.14
N GLY A 427 3.41 7.08 -27.20
CA GLY A 427 4.86 7.16 -27.06
C GLY A 427 5.31 6.72 -25.67
N GLN A 428 6.62 6.53 -25.51
CA GLN A 428 7.22 6.19 -24.23
C GLN A 428 6.80 7.23 -23.16
N PRO A 429 6.42 6.81 -21.94
CA PRO A 429 6.08 7.75 -20.88
C PRO A 429 7.29 8.62 -20.52
N ASP A 430 7.05 9.91 -20.30
CA ASP A 430 8.01 10.78 -19.64
C ASP A 430 7.97 10.46 -18.14
N LEU A 431 9.05 9.84 -17.63
CA LEU A 431 9.15 9.45 -16.21
C LEU A 431 9.20 10.66 -15.26
N TYR A 432 9.47 11.84 -15.82
CA TYR A 432 9.50 13.11 -15.10
C TYR A 432 8.12 13.79 -15.03
N ASP A 433 7.10 13.25 -15.70
CA ASP A 433 5.74 13.77 -15.67
C ASP A 433 5.08 13.49 -14.30
N ALA A 434 4.47 14.52 -13.71
CA ALA A 434 3.78 14.44 -12.42
C ALA A 434 2.59 13.46 -12.42
N ALA A 435 2.01 13.15 -13.58
CA ALA A 435 0.94 12.17 -13.75
C ALA A 435 1.44 10.73 -13.65
N VAL A 436 2.75 10.48 -13.76
CA VAL A 436 3.32 9.15 -13.62
C VAL A 436 3.41 8.77 -12.14
N THR A 437 2.76 7.66 -11.81
CA THR A 437 2.75 7.12 -10.45
C THR A 437 4.07 6.42 -10.09
N PRO A 438 4.40 6.27 -8.80
CA PRO A 438 5.58 5.50 -8.37
C PRO A 438 5.63 4.07 -8.95
N SER A 439 4.48 3.41 -9.07
CA SER A 439 4.41 2.05 -9.62
C SER A 439 4.66 2.05 -11.12
N GLN A 440 4.16 3.03 -11.86
CA GLN A 440 4.50 3.14 -13.29
C GLN A 440 6.00 3.36 -13.49
N ARG A 441 6.67 4.17 -12.66
CA ARG A 441 8.14 4.27 -12.71
C ARG A 441 8.82 2.91 -12.50
N LYS A 442 8.41 2.16 -11.48
CA LYS A 442 8.92 0.80 -11.21
C LYS A 442 8.69 -0.15 -12.39
N TYR A 443 7.45 -0.28 -12.84
CA TYR A 443 7.05 -1.22 -13.88
C TYR A 443 7.59 -0.85 -15.27
N TYR A 444 7.85 0.44 -15.52
CA TYR A 444 8.51 0.85 -16.75
C TYR A 444 9.95 0.32 -16.84
N ALA A 445 10.67 0.23 -15.72
CA ALA A 445 11.99 -0.43 -15.68
C ALA A 445 11.88 -1.92 -16.08
N MET A 446 10.82 -2.62 -15.63
CA MET A 446 10.55 -4.00 -16.03
C MET A 446 10.28 -4.11 -17.54
N ILE A 447 9.47 -3.21 -18.11
CA ILE A 447 9.20 -3.18 -19.56
C ILE A 447 10.51 -3.00 -20.35
N ARG A 448 11.39 -2.10 -19.89
CA ARG A 448 12.70 -1.88 -20.51
C ARG A 448 13.55 -3.15 -20.46
N SER A 449 13.61 -3.83 -19.32
CA SER A 449 14.36 -5.08 -19.17
C SER A 449 13.76 -6.22 -20.00
N TRP A 450 12.43 -6.29 -20.11
CA TRP A 450 11.69 -7.31 -20.85
C TRP A 450 11.86 -7.21 -22.36
N GLY A 451 11.74 -6.02 -22.95
CA GLY A 451 11.76 -5.90 -24.41
C GLY A 451 11.78 -4.48 -24.96
N GLY A 452 11.66 -3.46 -24.10
CA GLY A 452 11.54 -2.08 -24.52
C GLY A 452 10.10 -1.69 -24.87
N TRP A 453 9.89 -0.38 -25.12
CA TRP A 453 8.56 0.18 -25.32
C TRP A 453 7.96 -0.21 -26.67
N GLU A 454 8.77 -0.37 -27.70
CA GLU A 454 8.34 -0.75 -29.04
C GLU A 454 7.73 -2.16 -29.06
N LEU A 455 8.41 -3.14 -28.45
CA LEU A 455 7.87 -4.49 -28.30
C LEU A 455 6.65 -4.51 -27.36
N PHE A 456 6.65 -3.66 -26.33
CA PHE A 456 5.49 -3.51 -25.45
C PHE A 456 4.26 -2.99 -26.22
N GLN A 457 4.43 -2.04 -27.14
CA GLN A 457 3.34 -1.58 -28.01
C GLN A 457 2.88 -2.65 -29.00
N GLU A 458 3.78 -3.51 -29.49
CA GLU A 458 3.39 -4.69 -30.27
C GLU A 458 2.51 -5.64 -29.44
N LEU A 459 2.90 -5.92 -28.19
CA LEU A 459 2.11 -6.72 -27.26
C LEU A 459 0.72 -6.11 -27.05
N LEU A 460 0.62 -4.80 -26.77
CA LEU A 460 -0.67 -4.14 -26.56
C LEU A 460 -1.62 -4.28 -27.76
N ARG A 461 -1.13 -4.19 -29.01
CA ARG A 461 -1.96 -4.38 -30.22
C ARG A 461 -2.45 -5.83 -30.35
N VAL A 462 -1.61 -6.80 -30.02
CA VAL A 462 -2.02 -8.22 -29.99
C VAL A 462 -3.09 -8.44 -28.92
N LEU A 463 -2.89 -7.88 -27.72
CA LEU A 463 -3.87 -7.95 -26.64
C LEU A 463 -5.19 -7.27 -27.04
N GLU A 464 -5.17 -6.11 -27.71
CA GLU A 464 -6.36 -5.43 -28.23
C GLU A 464 -7.12 -6.31 -29.25
N THR A 465 -6.40 -7.01 -30.13
CA THR A 465 -6.99 -7.93 -31.11
C THR A 465 -7.66 -9.14 -30.44
N VAL A 466 -7.06 -9.65 -29.37
CA VAL A 466 -7.68 -10.71 -28.53
C VAL A 466 -8.89 -10.14 -27.77
N ALA A 467 -8.74 -8.98 -27.16
CA ALA A 467 -9.75 -8.29 -26.37
C ALA A 467 -11.03 -8.03 -27.18
N SER A 468 -10.87 -7.55 -28.41
CA SER A 468 -11.97 -7.30 -29.36
C SER A 468 -12.74 -8.58 -29.72
N ARG A 469 -12.07 -9.74 -29.80
CA ARG A 469 -12.72 -11.02 -30.11
C ARG A 469 -13.58 -11.55 -28.96
N HIS A 470 -13.15 -11.29 -27.73
CA HIS A 470 -13.85 -11.72 -26.52
C HIS A 470 -14.76 -10.65 -25.91
N ASN A 471 -14.82 -9.45 -26.53
CA ASN A 471 -15.57 -8.29 -26.04
C ASN A 471 -15.20 -7.91 -24.59
N VAL A 472 -13.90 -7.80 -24.35
CA VAL A 472 -13.28 -7.43 -23.07
C VAL A 472 -12.18 -6.39 -23.32
N SER A 473 -11.50 -5.92 -22.28
CA SER A 473 -10.38 -4.97 -22.41
C SER A 473 -9.01 -5.64 -22.54
N VAL A 474 -7.99 -4.85 -22.89
CA VAL A 474 -6.58 -5.29 -22.83
C VAL A 474 -6.20 -5.78 -21.42
N SER A 475 -6.70 -5.09 -20.39
CA SER A 475 -6.45 -5.43 -18.98
C SER A 475 -7.03 -6.81 -18.64
N ASN A 476 -8.21 -7.13 -19.17
CA ASN A 476 -8.86 -8.42 -18.98
C ASN A 476 -8.08 -9.55 -19.64
N VAL A 477 -7.59 -9.37 -20.86
CA VAL A 477 -6.78 -10.38 -21.55
C VAL A 477 -5.48 -10.66 -20.78
N ALA A 478 -4.79 -9.60 -20.35
CA ALA A 478 -3.57 -9.74 -19.55
C ALA A 478 -3.81 -10.48 -18.23
N THR A 479 -4.93 -10.18 -17.56
CA THR A 479 -5.33 -10.82 -16.31
C THR A 479 -5.71 -12.29 -16.53
N ARG A 480 -6.49 -12.57 -17.58
CA ARG A 480 -6.93 -13.92 -17.97
C ARG A 480 -5.74 -14.82 -18.28
N TRP A 481 -4.73 -14.29 -18.98
CA TRP A 481 -3.50 -15.03 -19.28
C TRP A 481 -2.82 -15.54 -18.00
N VAL A 482 -2.73 -14.72 -16.94
CA VAL A 482 -2.19 -15.15 -15.65
C VAL A 482 -3.11 -16.15 -14.94
N LEU A 483 -4.42 -15.92 -14.97
CA LEU A 483 -5.40 -16.83 -14.36
C LEU A 483 -5.51 -18.20 -15.04
N ASP A 484 -5.05 -18.36 -16.28
CA ASP A 484 -5.10 -19.64 -16.99
C ASP A 484 -4.03 -20.65 -16.50
N PHE A 485 -3.03 -20.20 -15.73
CA PHE A 485 -2.07 -21.10 -15.13
C PHE A 485 -2.69 -21.88 -13.95
N PRO A 486 -2.58 -23.22 -13.90
CA PRO A 486 -3.27 -24.06 -12.90
C PRO A 486 -2.75 -23.86 -11.46
N TYR A 487 -1.51 -23.36 -11.32
CA TYR A 487 -0.93 -23.01 -10.03
C TYR A 487 -1.33 -21.60 -9.55
N VAL A 488 -2.02 -20.79 -10.35
CA VAL A 488 -2.51 -19.47 -9.93
C VAL A 488 -3.88 -19.61 -9.27
N GLY A 489 -3.96 -19.33 -7.97
CA GLY A 489 -5.22 -19.28 -7.23
C GLY A 489 -6.02 -18.03 -7.59
N ALA A 490 -5.40 -16.87 -7.40
CA ALA A 490 -6.02 -15.58 -7.66
C ALA A 490 -5.04 -14.51 -8.16
N VAL A 491 -5.58 -13.49 -8.80
CA VAL A 491 -4.90 -12.22 -9.09
C VAL A 491 -5.31 -11.18 -8.05
N ILE A 492 -4.37 -10.35 -7.63
CA ILE A 492 -4.57 -9.24 -6.71
C ILE A 492 -4.63 -7.95 -7.54
N VAL A 493 -5.82 -7.38 -7.64
CA VAL A 493 -6.06 -6.11 -8.35
C VAL A 493 -6.07 -4.97 -7.36
N GLY A 494 -5.26 -3.94 -7.59
CA GLY A 494 -5.16 -2.81 -6.69
C GLY A 494 -6.43 -1.96 -6.68
N ALA A 495 -7.00 -1.72 -5.51
CA ALA A 495 -8.18 -0.89 -5.31
C ALA A 495 -7.83 0.42 -4.60
N ARG A 496 -8.05 1.56 -5.28
CA ARG A 496 -7.97 2.88 -4.64
C ARG A 496 -9.32 3.18 -3.97
N MET A 497 -9.54 2.55 -2.83
CA MET A 497 -10.82 2.57 -2.11
C MET A 497 -11.31 4.01 -1.87
N GLY A 498 -12.57 4.27 -2.20
CA GLY A 498 -13.25 5.57 -2.16
C GLY A 498 -12.80 6.60 -3.21
N ILE A 499 -11.85 6.27 -4.09
CA ILE A 499 -11.24 7.21 -5.04
C ILE A 499 -11.56 6.84 -6.49
N SER A 500 -11.34 5.58 -6.85
CA SER A 500 -11.59 5.10 -8.21
C SER A 500 -12.08 3.66 -8.18
N GLU A 501 -13.02 3.36 -9.06
CA GLU A 501 -13.67 2.06 -9.10
C GLU A 501 -13.54 1.41 -10.48
N HIS A 502 -13.10 0.15 -10.46
CA HIS A 502 -12.92 -0.70 -11.63
C HIS A 502 -13.49 -2.11 -11.39
N THR A 503 -14.51 -2.22 -10.53
CA THR A 503 -15.10 -3.51 -10.09
C THR A 503 -15.57 -4.35 -11.26
N ASP A 504 -16.48 -3.82 -12.09
CA ASP A 504 -17.05 -4.54 -13.24
C ASP A 504 -15.97 -4.90 -14.27
N GLU A 505 -15.05 -3.97 -14.52
CA GLU A 505 -13.91 -4.16 -15.41
C GLU A 505 -13.01 -5.30 -14.93
N ASN A 506 -12.66 -5.35 -13.63
CA ASN A 506 -11.85 -6.43 -13.09
C ASN A 506 -12.59 -7.79 -13.17
N LEU A 507 -13.90 -7.81 -12.93
CA LEU A 507 -14.72 -9.04 -13.01
C LEU A 507 -14.91 -9.52 -14.45
N ALA A 508 -14.79 -8.64 -15.45
CA ALA A 508 -14.83 -9.02 -16.86
C ALA A 508 -13.63 -9.89 -17.31
N SER A 509 -12.58 -10.04 -16.48
CA SER A 509 -11.52 -11.02 -16.73
C SER A 509 -11.94 -12.48 -16.47
N LEU A 510 -13.17 -12.71 -15.98
CA LEU A 510 -13.69 -14.02 -15.59
C LEU A 510 -14.82 -14.50 -16.52
N GLY A 511 -15.05 -15.80 -16.56
CA GLY A 511 -16.17 -16.45 -17.28
C GLY A 511 -15.95 -16.63 -18.78
N TRP A 512 -14.71 -16.54 -19.22
CA TRP A 512 -14.26 -16.85 -20.58
C TRP A 512 -12.84 -17.40 -20.50
N SER A 513 -12.30 -17.89 -21.62
CA SER A 513 -10.95 -18.44 -21.68
C SER A 513 -10.28 -18.05 -22.98
N LEU A 514 -8.95 -17.92 -22.95
CA LEU A 514 -8.18 -17.73 -24.16
C LEU A 514 -8.34 -18.96 -25.06
N GLU A 515 -8.51 -18.74 -26.36
CA GLU A 515 -8.43 -19.80 -27.35
C GLU A 515 -6.95 -20.13 -27.67
N GLU A 516 -6.70 -21.24 -28.36
CA GLU A 516 -5.34 -21.62 -28.77
C GLU A 516 -4.69 -20.53 -29.63
N ARG A 517 -5.41 -20.01 -30.63
CA ARG A 517 -4.95 -18.89 -31.45
C ARG A 517 -4.63 -17.62 -30.67
N ASP A 518 -5.26 -17.41 -29.50
CA ASP A 518 -5.00 -16.24 -28.66
C ASP A 518 -3.69 -16.40 -27.91
N ARG A 519 -3.51 -17.60 -27.33
CA ARG A 519 -2.27 -17.98 -26.66
C ARG A 519 -1.10 -17.92 -27.62
N ASP A 520 -1.25 -18.46 -28.83
CA ASP A 520 -0.20 -18.45 -29.85
C ASP A 520 0.18 -17.02 -30.26
N ALA A 521 -0.80 -16.16 -30.51
CA ALA A 521 -0.55 -14.77 -30.88
C ALA A 521 0.19 -13.99 -29.77
N ILE A 522 -0.20 -14.17 -28.51
CA ILE A 522 0.48 -13.57 -27.36
C ILE A 522 1.91 -14.14 -27.26
N GLU A 523 2.04 -15.46 -27.32
CA GLU A 523 3.31 -16.17 -27.18
C GLU A 523 4.32 -15.79 -28.27
N ASP A 524 3.87 -15.53 -29.49
CA ASP A 524 4.72 -15.06 -30.59
C ASP A 524 5.37 -13.69 -30.31
N VAL A 525 4.69 -12.82 -29.56
CA VAL A 525 5.30 -11.57 -29.07
C VAL A 525 6.23 -11.86 -27.89
N LEU A 526 5.78 -12.70 -26.94
CA LEU A 526 6.58 -13.03 -25.76
C LEU A 526 7.93 -13.70 -26.11
N LYS A 527 8.00 -14.49 -27.19
CA LYS A 527 9.25 -15.10 -27.70
C LYS A 527 10.28 -14.08 -28.21
N LYS A 528 9.84 -12.88 -28.61
CA LYS A 528 10.73 -11.79 -29.05
C LYS A 528 11.34 -11.02 -27.87
N SER A 529 10.80 -11.23 -26.67
CA SER A 529 11.25 -10.58 -25.45
C SER A 529 12.41 -11.33 -24.80
N ARG A 530 13.05 -10.70 -23.82
CA ARG A 530 14.05 -11.27 -22.93
C ARG A 530 13.44 -11.92 -21.68
N ARG A 531 12.16 -12.33 -21.71
CA ARG A 531 11.45 -12.83 -20.51
C ARG A 531 12.13 -13.98 -19.77
N LEU A 532 12.85 -14.85 -20.49
CA LEU A 532 13.60 -15.95 -19.87
C LEU A 532 14.93 -15.45 -19.27
N GLU A 533 15.63 -14.58 -19.99
CA GLU A 533 16.87 -13.93 -19.51
C GLU A 533 16.62 -13.05 -18.27
N MET A 534 15.40 -12.55 -18.09
CA MET A 534 15.02 -11.83 -16.86
C MET A 534 15.17 -12.70 -15.61
N PHE A 535 14.96 -14.01 -15.70
CA PHE A 535 15.21 -14.93 -14.58
C PHE A 535 16.71 -14.96 -14.24
N ASP A 536 17.58 -15.04 -15.25
CA ASP A 536 19.03 -15.07 -15.04
C ASP A 536 19.56 -13.71 -14.55
N ALA A 537 19.01 -12.61 -15.05
CA ALA A 537 19.47 -11.26 -14.74
C ALA A 537 18.93 -10.71 -13.42
N MET A 538 17.69 -11.04 -13.05
CA MET A 538 16.99 -10.50 -11.87
C MET A 538 16.83 -11.54 -10.76
N GLY A 539 17.23 -12.79 -11.01
CA GLY A 539 16.92 -13.93 -10.15
C GLY A 539 15.47 -14.39 -10.29
N ASP A 540 15.12 -15.36 -9.45
CA ASP A 540 13.74 -15.87 -9.32
C ASP A 540 12.75 -14.77 -8.87
N CYS A 541 11.45 -15.06 -8.92
CA CYS A 541 10.42 -14.12 -8.49
C CYS A 541 10.51 -13.80 -6.99
N GLY A 542 10.01 -12.62 -6.60
CA GLY A 542 10.03 -12.12 -5.22
C GLY A 542 11.24 -11.25 -4.88
N GLY A 543 12.32 -11.28 -5.68
CA GLY A 543 13.49 -10.40 -5.49
C GLY A 543 13.19 -8.91 -5.66
N GLU A 544 12.15 -8.54 -6.42
CA GLU A 544 11.81 -7.17 -6.77
C GLU A 544 11.27 -6.30 -5.62
N TYR A 545 11.02 -6.88 -4.44
CA TYR A 545 10.60 -6.18 -3.22
C TYR A 545 11.43 -6.60 -1.99
N ARG A 546 12.58 -7.28 -2.21
CA ARG A 546 13.65 -7.41 -1.23
C ARG A 546 14.72 -6.37 -1.54
#